data_AF-A0A317F3Q9-F1
#
_entry.id   AF-A0A317F3Q9-F1
#
_cell.length_a   1.000
_cell.length_b   1.000
_cell.length_c   1.000
_cell.angle_alpha   90.00
_cell.angle_beta   90.00
_cell.angle_gamma   90.00
#
_symmetry.space_group_name_H-M   'P 1'
#
loop_
_entity.id
_entity.type
_entity.pdbx_description
1 polymer ?
#
loop_
_entity_poly.entity_id
_entity_poly.type
_entity_poly.pdbx_seq_one_letter_code
_entity_poly.pdbx_strand_id
1 'polypeptide(L)'
;MAKQSLPHTAIPTWSGFIYQGRVALYHILKQLNIKTENEINELVLQIDSIEDFTILKSIATGGHTPISMHQVKAVKSALYSTYKEDFEQLEEKWTAIGLQTVEAFFHLANQNEKTKAEIKVLHPKMEIYEYENDAESCSLNDIDVKIKEQISLVLQKYNIGGNNNPDTVQLLSEILEKNVSDKVIYIHALNHGGTAIRNAAYDNPIPLHNFLNALRTDIASLVQDEIYFESKIRNNLNRYYQEFCVDCVEDQLSPELKTKNE
;
A
#
# COMPACT_ATOMS: atom_id res chain seq x y z
N MET A 1 -37.24 6.03 13.50
CA MET A 1 -36.82 4.64 13.19
C MET A 1 -35.33 4.68 12.92
N ALA A 2 -34.54 3.92 13.70
CA ALA A 2 -33.10 3.85 13.50
C ALA A 2 -32.82 3.22 12.13
N LYS A 3 -32.04 3.90 11.29
CA LYS A 3 -31.59 3.40 9.98
C LYS A 3 -30.62 2.26 10.29
N GLN A 4 -31.12 1.03 10.28
CA GLN A 4 -30.30 -0.16 10.51
C GLN A 4 -29.30 -0.22 9.36
N SER A 5 -28.00 -0.12 9.65
CA SER A 5 -26.96 -0.20 8.61
C SER A 5 -27.02 -1.60 8.01
N LEU A 6 -27.13 -1.67 6.68
CA LEU A 6 -27.01 -2.94 5.95
C LEU A 6 -25.72 -3.66 6.34
N PRO A 7 -25.68 -5.00 6.33
CA PRO A 7 -24.47 -5.74 6.66
C PRO A 7 -23.37 -5.37 5.65
N HIS A 8 -22.31 -4.71 6.13
CA HIS A 8 -21.11 -4.46 5.35
C HIS A 8 -20.34 -5.77 5.16
N THR A 9 -19.98 -6.10 3.92
CA THR A 9 -19.11 -7.23 3.64
C THR A 9 -17.65 -6.82 3.89
N ALA A 10 -16.82 -7.73 4.38
CA ALA A 10 -15.38 -7.49 4.54
C ALA A 10 -14.62 -7.48 3.19
N ILE A 11 -15.33 -7.72 2.08
CA ILE A 11 -14.75 -7.98 0.77
C ILE A 11 -14.06 -6.74 0.18
N PRO A 12 -14.72 -5.57 0.09
CA PRO A 12 -14.07 -4.34 -0.35
C PRO A 12 -12.90 -3.94 0.56
N THR A 13 -13.03 -4.17 1.87
CA THR A 13 -12.00 -3.84 2.86
C THR A 13 -10.73 -4.65 2.63
N TRP A 14 -10.83 -5.97 2.42
CA TRP A 14 -9.65 -6.81 2.16
C TRP A 14 -8.98 -6.49 0.82
N SER A 15 -9.76 -6.23 -0.23
CA SER A 15 -9.23 -5.77 -1.52
C SER A 15 -8.46 -4.45 -1.38
N GLY A 16 -8.99 -3.51 -0.58
CA GLY A 16 -8.35 -2.26 -0.22
C GLY A 16 -7.00 -2.46 0.46
N PHE A 17 -6.93 -3.32 1.49
CA PHE A 17 -5.68 -3.63 2.20
C PHE A 17 -4.60 -4.20 1.29
N ILE A 18 -4.96 -5.09 0.35
CA ILE A 18 -3.99 -5.64 -0.61
C ILE A 18 -3.44 -4.52 -1.51
N TYR A 19 -4.29 -3.61 -2.00
CA TYR A 19 -3.86 -2.55 -2.91
C TYR A 19 -2.99 -1.52 -2.18
N GLN A 20 -3.39 -1.13 -0.98
CA GLN A 20 -2.60 -0.32 -0.06
C GLN A 20 -1.21 -0.92 0.17
N GLY A 21 -1.12 -2.24 0.41
CA GLY A 21 0.17 -2.93 0.57
C GLY A 21 1.06 -2.85 -0.68
N ARG A 22 0.48 -2.95 -1.88
CA ARG A 22 1.20 -2.80 -3.16
C ARG A 22 1.70 -1.38 -3.38
N VAL A 23 0.85 -0.38 -3.11
CA VAL A 23 1.25 1.03 -3.19
C VAL A 23 2.36 1.36 -2.20
N ALA A 24 2.28 0.84 -0.97
CA ALA A 24 3.34 0.97 0.03
C ALA A 24 4.66 0.34 -0.45
N LEU A 25 4.61 -0.89 -0.99
CA LEU A 25 5.79 -1.57 -1.54
C LEU A 25 6.42 -0.77 -2.68
N TYR A 26 5.62 -0.29 -3.63
CA TYR A 26 6.07 0.57 -4.70
C TYR A 26 6.79 1.82 -4.17
N HIS A 27 6.20 2.51 -3.19
CA HIS A 27 6.81 3.69 -2.58
C HIS A 27 8.14 3.36 -1.89
N ILE A 28 8.21 2.24 -1.15
CA ILE A 28 9.45 1.77 -0.52
C ILE A 28 10.53 1.53 -1.56
N LEU A 29 10.23 0.86 -2.67
CA LEU A 29 11.20 0.63 -3.75
C LEU A 29 11.68 1.95 -4.37
N LYS A 30 10.80 2.94 -4.54
CA LYS A 30 11.19 4.30 -4.94
C LYS A 30 12.16 4.93 -3.94
N GLN A 31 11.93 4.76 -2.63
CA GLN A 31 12.87 5.21 -1.59
C GLN A 31 14.22 4.48 -1.70
N LEU A 32 14.23 3.16 -1.89
CA LEU A 32 15.46 2.37 -2.07
C LEU A 32 16.26 2.86 -3.30
N ASN A 33 15.58 3.32 -4.35
CA ASN A 33 16.19 3.85 -5.57
C ASN A 33 16.78 5.26 -5.39
N ILE A 34 16.18 6.13 -4.57
CA ILE A 34 16.68 7.51 -4.42
C ILE A 34 17.60 7.71 -3.21
N LYS A 35 17.48 6.92 -2.15
CA LYS A 35 18.24 7.09 -0.89
C LYS A 35 19.46 6.19 -0.80
N THR A 36 20.46 6.59 -0.01
CA THR A 36 21.60 5.73 0.34
C THR A 36 21.20 4.63 1.33
N GLU A 37 21.99 3.56 1.42
CA GLU A 37 21.73 2.46 2.35
C GLU A 37 21.69 2.93 3.82
N ASN A 38 22.54 3.89 4.20
CA ASN A 38 22.52 4.47 5.55
C ASN A 38 21.20 5.19 5.84
N GLU A 39 20.69 5.97 4.89
CA GLU A 39 19.37 6.60 5.04
C GLU A 39 18.26 5.57 5.13
N ILE A 40 18.30 4.51 4.31
CA ILE A 40 17.33 3.41 4.35
C ILE A 40 17.32 2.69 5.70
N ASN A 41 18.48 2.51 6.32
CA ASN A 41 18.59 1.87 7.63
C ASN A 41 17.90 2.66 8.75
N GLU A 42 17.70 3.96 8.55
CA GLU A 42 17.00 4.83 9.51
C GLU A 42 15.47 4.81 9.31
N LEU A 43 14.97 4.26 8.21
CA LEU A 43 13.56 4.32 7.85
C LEU A 43 12.80 3.03 8.21
N VAL A 44 11.55 3.22 8.61
CA VAL A 44 10.61 2.13 8.86
C VAL A 44 9.25 2.43 8.21
N LEU A 45 8.56 1.40 7.76
CA LEU A 45 7.20 1.43 7.25
C LEU A 45 6.25 1.10 8.39
N GLN A 46 5.23 1.94 8.59
CA GLN A 46 4.11 1.63 9.46
C GLN A 46 2.84 1.51 8.60
N ILE A 47 2.07 0.44 8.79
CA ILE A 47 0.85 0.16 8.03
C ILE A 47 -0.33 0.24 8.98
N ASP A 48 -1.44 0.83 8.54
CA ASP A 48 -2.75 0.83 9.23
C ASP A 48 -2.70 1.44 10.65
N SER A 49 -1.92 2.51 10.83
CA SER A 49 -1.73 3.18 12.12
C SER A 49 -2.02 4.69 12.08
N ILE A 50 -1.06 5.50 11.62
CA ILE A 50 -1.22 6.96 11.48
C ILE A 50 -2.10 7.28 10.26
N GLU A 51 -1.82 6.60 9.17
CA GLU A 51 -2.61 6.57 7.94
C GLU A 51 -2.56 5.15 7.36
N ASP A 52 -3.18 4.91 6.21
CA ASP A 52 -3.09 3.64 5.46
C ASP A 52 -1.64 3.11 5.44
N PHE A 53 -0.67 3.95 5.06
CA PHE A 53 0.72 3.71 5.48
C PHE A 53 1.47 5.01 5.74
N THR A 54 2.57 4.91 6.49
CA THR A 54 3.41 6.04 6.85
C THR A 54 4.87 5.58 6.85
N ILE A 55 5.75 6.38 6.23
CA ILE A 55 7.18 6.20 6.39
C ILE A 55 7.61 7.01 7.60
N LEU A 56 8.30 6.36 8.52
CA LEU A 56 8.84 6.97 9.72
C LEU A 56 10.37 6.92 9.69
N LYS A 57 11.00 7.91 10.30
CA LYS A 57 12.43 7.95 10.57
C LYS A 57 12.69 7.65 12.04
N SER A 58 13.60 6.73 12.29
CA SER A 58 14.10 6.37 13.62
C SER A 58 14.87 7.54 14.22
N ILE A 59 14.63 7.83 15.50
CA ILE A 59 15.33 8.89 16.23
C ILE A 59 16.38 8.29 17.18
N ALA A 60 17.50 8.98 17.33
CA ALA A 60 18.65 8.50 18.11
C ALA A 60 18.32 8.21 19.59
N THR A 61 17.29 8.87 20.13
CA THR A 61 16.81 8.71 21.51
C THR A 61 15.83 7.53 21.69
N GLY A 62 15.56 6.77 20.63
CA GLY A 62 14.54 5.73 20.59
C GLY A 62 13.17 6.27 20.17
N GLY A 63 12.43 5.47 19.39
CA GLY A 63 11.15 5.84 18.79
C GLY A 63 11.27 6.26 17.32
N HIS A 64 10.17 6.79 16.78
CA HIS A 64 10.06 7.16 15.37
C HIS A 64 9.33 8.49 15.18
N THR A 65 9.68 9.21 14.13
CA THR A 65 9.01 10.44 13.69
C THR A 65 8.48 10.26 12.28
N PRO A 66 7.23 10.65 11.96
CA PRO A 66 6.73 10.60 10.60
C PRO A 66 7.58 11.46 9.66
N ILE A 67 7.81 10.95 8.45
CA ILE A 67 8.39 11.75 7.35
C ILE A 67 7.38 11.94 6.23
N SER A 68 6.57 10.92 5.95
CA SER A 68 5.50 11.01 4.96
C SER A 68 4.34 10.10 5.36
N MET A 69 3.12 10.60 5.22
CA MET A 69 1.87 9.86 5.43
C MET A 69 1.14 9.69 4.10
N HIS A 70 0.55 8.52 3.89
CA HIS A 70 0.03 8.12 2.60
C HIS A 70 -1.35 7.50 2.75
N GLN A 71 -2.38 8.16 2.22
CA GLN A 71 -3.73 7.64 2.14
C GLN A 71 -3.98 7.07 0.74
N VAL A 72 -4.55 5.88 0.64
CA VAL A 72 -4.71 5.11 -0.59
C VAL A 72 -6.19 4.81 -0.84
N LYS A 73 -6.69 5.21 -2.00
CA LYS A 73 -8.09 4.95 -2.38
C LYS A 73 -8.18 4.16 -3.69
N ALA A 74 -8.66 2.93 -3.57
CA ALA A 74 -8.96 2.00 -4.66
C ALA A 74 -10.42 2.10 -5.11
N VAL A 75 -10.87 3.29 -5.52
CA VAL A 75 -12.28 3.53 -5.89
C VAL A 75 -12.41 3.73 -7.40
N LYS A 76 -13.43 3.08 -8.00
CA LYS A 76 -13.76 3.18 -9.43
C LYS A 76 -14.62 4.41 -9.72
N SER A 77 -14.20 5.58 -9.21
CA SER A 77 -14.86 6.87 -9.44
C SER A 77 -13.82 7.89 -9.88
N ALA A 78 -14.20 8.76 -10.80
CA ALA A 78 -13.41 9.93 -11.16
C ALA A 78 -13.91 11.21 -10.45
N LEU A 79 -15.07 11.17 -9.80
CA LEU A 79 -15.72 12.36 -9.25
C LEU A 79 -14.95 12.90 -8.04
N TYR A 80 -14.66 14.21 -8.01
CA TYR A 80 -14.02 14.85 -6.85
C TYR A 80 -14.84 14.68 -5.57
N SER A 81 -16.17 14.77 -5.68
CA SER A 81 -17.08 14.62 -4.56
C SER A 81 -16.96 13.25 -3.85
N THR A 82 -16.54 12.20 -4.57
CA THR A 82 -16.30 10.88 -3.97
C THR A 82 -15.14 10.90 -2.98
N TYR A 83 -14.12 11.72 -3.22
CA TYR A 83 -12.89 11.74 -2.43
C TYR A 83 -12.79 12.93 -1.47
N LYS A 84 -13.71 13.89 -1.55
CA LYS A 84 -13.63 15.14 -0.80
C LYS A 84 -13.47 14.92 0.71
N GLU A 85 -14.26 14.03 1.30
CA GLU A 85 -14.19 13.74 2.73
C GLU A 85 -12.85 13.08 3.11
N ASP A 86 -12.36 12.18 2.26
CA ASP A 86 -11.05 11.54 2.45
C ASP A 86 -9.89 12.56 2.36
N PHE A 87 -9.99 13.54 1.45
CA PHE A 87 -9.04 14.64 1.34
C PHE A 87 -9.01 15.50 2.61
N GLU A 88 -10.19 15.91 3.10
CA GLU A 88 -10.33 16.69 4.32
C GLU A 88 -9.79 15.92 5.53
N GLN A 89 -10.08 14.62 5.63
CA GLN A 89 -9.57 13.75 6.69
C GLN A 89 -8.03 13.68 6.71
N LEU A 90 -7.39 13.56 5.55
CA LEU A 90 -5.92 13.54 5.46
C LEU A 90 -5.32 14.87 5.93
N GLU A 91 -5.91 16.01 5.54
CA GLU A 91 -5.45 17.34 5.99
C GLU A 91 -5.65 17.56 7.50
N GLU A 92 -6.73 17.03 8.06
CA GLU A 92 -6.99 17.05 9.51
C GLU A 92 -5.95 16.24 10.27
N LYS A 93 -5.67 15.00 9.83
CA LYS A 93 -4.63 14.16 10.43
C LYS A 93 -3.25 14.80 10.33
N TRP A 94 -2.90 15.36 9.17
CA TRP A 94 -1.64 16.10 8.99
C TRP A 94 -1.54 17.29 9.95
N THR A 95 -2.63 18.06 10.10
CA THR A 95 -2.70 19.18 11.03
C THR A 95 -2.52 18.72 12.48
N ALA A 96 -3.10 17.57 12.84
CA ALA A 96 -2.99 16.98 14.17
C ALA A 96 -1.59 16.48 14.52
N ILE A 97 -0.80 16.05 13.53
CA ILE A 97 0.63 15.71 13.74
C ILE A 97 1.44 16.95 14.13
N GLY A 98 1.11 18.12 13.56
CA GLY A 98 1.72 19.39 13.93
C GLY A 98 3.18 19.58 13.50
N LEU A 99 3.71 18.68 12.65
CA LEU A 99 5.07 18.74 12.12
C LEU A 99 5.04 19.15 10.65
N GLN A 100 5.38 20.40 10.37
CA GLN A 100 5.34 20.97 9.01
C GLN A 100 6.29 20.30 8.00
N THR A 101 7.25 19.51 8.48
CA THR A 101 8.19 18.76 7.64
C THR A 101 7.63 17.43 7.14
N VAL A 102 6.47 16.99 7.64
CA VAL A 102 5.82 15.75 7.22
C VAL A 102 5.10 16.01 5.90
N GLU A 103 5.32 15.15 4.92
CA GLU A 103 4.59 15.19 3.65
C GLU A 103 3.29 14.37 3.78
N ALA A 104 2.20 14.84 3.16
CA ALA A 104 0.94 14.11 3.11
C ALA A 104 0.55 13.83 1.66
N PHE A 105 0.49 12.55 1.31
CA PHE A 105 0.22 12.09 -0.03
C PHE A 105 -1.11 11.34 -0.13
N PHE A 106 -1.85 11.61 -1.20
CA PHE A 106 -3.05 10.89 -1.54
C PHE A 106 -2.86 10.10 -2.83
N HIS A 107 -3.08 8.79 -2.76
CA HIS A 107 -2.93 7.86 -3.87
C HIS A 107 -4.28 7.51 -4.47
N LEU A 108 -4.43 7.77 -5.77
CA LEU A 108 -5.62 7.45 -6.54
C LEU A 108 -5.38 6.20 -7.38
N ALA A 109 -6.32 5.24 -7.33
CA ALA A 109 -6.30 4.09 -8.25
C ALA A 109 -6.86 4.41 -9.64
N ASN A 110 -7.64 5.49 -9.75
CA ASN A 110 -8.26 5.95 -10.98
C ASN A 110 -8.13 7.47 -11.10
N GLN A 111 -8.01 7.97 -12.32
CA GLN A 111 -7.84 9.40 -12.56
C GLN A 111 -9.05 10.19 -12.05
N ASN A 112 -8.79 11.31 -11.36
CA ASN A 112 -9.82 12.22 -10.89
C ASN A 112 -10.21 13.22 -12.00
N GLU A 113 -11.44 13.72 -11.95
CA GLU A 113 -11.94 14.77 -12.84
C GLU A 113 -11.25 16.12 -12.63
N LYS A 114 -10.68 16.33 -11.43
CA LYS A 114 -9.80 17.46 -11.12
C LYS A 114 -8.34 17.04 -11.24
N THR A 115 -7.55 17.92 -11.83
CA THR A 115 -6.09 17.79 -11.88
C THR A 115 -5.46 17.92 -10.50
N LYS A 116 -4.25 17.39 -10.30
CA LYS A 116 -3.48 17.59 -9.06
C LYS A 116 -3.35 19.07 -8.67
N ALA A 117 -3.22 19.97 -9.64
CA ALA A 117 -3.08 21.41 -9.40
C ALA A 117 -4.38 22.01 -8.84
N GLU A 118 -5.53 21.64 -9.40
CA GLU A 118 -6.84 22.07 -8.89
C GLU A 118 -7.11 21.49 -7.50
N ILE A 119 -6.76 20.22 -7.26
CA ILE A 119 -6.90 19.59 -5.95
C ILE A 119 -5.99 20.29 -4.93
N LYS A 120 -4.74 20.63 -5.27
CA LYS A 120 -3.81 21.35 -4.39
C LYS A 120 -4.32 22.75 -4.00
N VAL A 121 -5.06 23.42 -4.88
CA VAL A 121 -5.71 24.71 -4.54
C VAL A 121 -6.81 24.52 -3.49
N LEU A 122 -7.56 23.41 -3.56
CA LEU A 122 -8.64 23.10 -2.61
C LEU A 122 -8.12 22.50 -1.30
N HIS A 123 -7.03 21.76 -1.36
CA HIS A 123 -6.44 20.99 -0.25
C HIS A 123 -4.93 21.25 -0.16
N PRO A 124 -4.51 22.44 0.30
CA PRO A 124 -3.12 22.88 0.24
C PRO A 124 -2.17 22.07 1.12
N LYS A 125 -2.67 21.35 2.14
CA LYS A 125 -1.84 20.61 3.10
C LYS A 125 -1.50 19.19 2.67
N MET A 126 -2.00 18.74 1.52
CA MET A 126 -1.68 17.44 0.95
C MET A 126 -1.35 17.54 -0.54
N GLU A 127 -0.87 16.45 -1.11
CA GLU A 127 -0.49 16.34 -2.52
C GLU A 127 -1.03 15.05 -3.12
N ILE A 128 -1.51 15.14 -4.36
CA ILE A 128 -1.77 13.94 -5.15
C ILE A 128 -0.42 13.29 -5.47
N TYR A 129 -0.30 12.01 -5.15
CA TYR A 129 0.94 11.28 -5.34
C TYR A 129 1.23 11.07 -6.83
N GLU A 130 2.48 11.36 -7.23
CA GLU A 130 2.94 11.17 -8.60
C GLU A 130 3.71 9.86 -8.79
N TYR A 131 3.20 9.04 -9.70
CA TYR A 131 3.86 7.86 -10.23
C TYR A 131 4.75 8.24 -11.42
N GLU A 132 5.50 7.28 -11.98
CA GLU A 132 6.37 7.52 -13.13
C GLU A 132 5.61 8.16 -14.31
N ASN A 133 6.32 9.02 -15.04
CA ASN A 133 5.79 9.81 -16.14
C ASN A 133 4.70 10.80 -15.70
N ASP A 134 4.84 11.36 -14.50
CA ASP A 134 3.95 12.35 -13.89
C ASP A 134 2.49 11.89 -13.79
N ALA A 135 2.27 10.57 -13.72
CA ALA A 135 0.94 9.99 -13.63
C ALA A 135 0.32 10.25 -12.24
N GLU A 136 -0.88 10.84 -12.23
CA GLU A 136 -1.61 11.26 -11.01
C GLU A 136 -2.44 10.13 -10.38
N SER A 137 -2.46 8.96 -11.02
CA SER A 137 -3.14 7.75 -10.55
C SER A 137 -2.43 6.51 -11.04
N CYS A 138 -2.65 5.38 -10.37
CA CYS A 138 -2.08 4.11 -10.77
C CYS A 138 -3.11 3.00 -10.61
N SER A 139 -3.47 2.28 -11.67
CA SER A 139 -4.43 1.18 -11.53
C SER A 139 -3.80 -0.02 -10.82
N LEU A 140 -4.64 -0.97 -10.39
CA LEU A 140 -4.19 -2.24 -9.80
C LEU A 140 -3.29 -3.05 -10.75
N ASN A 141 -3.51 -2.95 -12.06
CA ASN A 141 -2.67 -3.64 -13.04
C ASN A 141 -1.35 -2.91 -13.26
N ASP A 142 -1.39 -1.57 -13.27
CA ASP A 142 -0.19 -0.76 -13.48
C ASP A 142 0.76 -0.79 -12.29
N ILE A 143 0.23 -0.91 -11.05
CA ILE A 143 1.08 -0.92 -9.85
C ILE A 143 2.01 -2.13 -9.84
N ASP A 144 1.55 -3.29 -10.31
CA ASP A 144 2.36 -4.51 -10.39
C ASP A 144 3.49 -4.37 -11.42
N VAL A 145 3.23 -3.68 -12.53
CA VAL A 145 4.25 -3.38 -13.53
C VAL A 145 5.29 -2.43 -12.94
N LYS A 146 4.85 -1.35 -12.29
CA LYS A 146 5.71 -0.34 -11.68
C LYS A 146 6.57 -0.89 -10.54
N ILE A 147 6.04 -1.80 -9.73
CA ILE A 147 6.82 -2.51 -8.69
C ILE A 147 8.00 -3.25 -9.34
N LYS A 148 7.76 -4.00 -10.42
CA LYS A 148 8.80 -4.77 -11.12
C LYS A 148 9.83 -3.87 -11.79
N GLU A 149 9.40 -2.74 -12.34
CA GLU A 149 10.30 -1.71 -12.88
C GLU A 149 11.19 -1.15 -11.76
N GLN A 150 10.61 -0.77 -10.63
CA GLN A 150 11.36 -0.27 -9.47
C GLN A 150 12.33 -1.31 -8.90
N ILE A 151 11.94 -2.60 -8.82
CA ILE A 151 12.84 -3.70 -8.43
C ILE A 151 14.05 -3.75 -9.37
N SER A 152 13.82 -3.72 -10.68
CA SER A 152 14.89 -3.77 -11.68
C SER A 152 15.88 -2.61 -11.49
N LEU A 153 15.38 -1.40 -11.20
CA LEU A 153 16.19 -0.23 -10.88
C LEU A 153 16.99 -0.39 -9.58
N VAL A 154 16.39 -0.97 -8.52
CA VAL A 154 17.10 -1.19 -7.25
C VAL A 154 18.23 -2.20 -7.47
N LEU A 155 17.97 -3.29 -8.18
CA LEU A 155 18.98 -4.30 -8.49
C LEU A 155 20.15 -3.69 -9.28
N GLN A 156 19.86 -2.84 -10.27
CA GLN A 156 20.89 -2.09 -11.01
C GLN A 156 21.71 -1.19 -10.09
N LYS A 157 21.05 -0.38 -9.26
CA LYS A 157 21.69 0.57 -8.35
C LYS A 157 22.66 -0.10 -7.38
N TYR A 158 22.27 -1.23 -6.80
CA TYR A 158 23.07 -1.95 -5.81
C TYR A 158 23.97 -3.03 -6.43
N ASN A 159 24.06 -3.09 -7.77
CA ASN A 159 24.83 -4.09 -8.51
C ASN A 159 24.48 -5.54 -8.11
N ILE A 160 23.20 -5.81 -7.92
CA ILE A 160 22.64 -7.13 -7.63
C ILE A 160 22.27 -7.80 -8.95
N GLY A 161 22.67 -9.06 -9.14
CA GLY A 161 22.37 -9.82 -10.35
C GLY A 161 20.87 -10.08 -10.53
N GLY A 162 20.45 -10.33 -11.78
CA GLY A 162 19.06 -10.71 -12.11
C GLY A 162 18.12 -9.55 -12.48
N ASN A 163 18.62 -8.32 -12.50
CA ASN A 163 17.88 -7.11 -12.91
C ASN A 163 17.24 -7.21 -14.32
N ASN A 164 17.89 -7.93 -15.25
CA ASN A 164 17.41 -8.11 -16.62
C ASN A 164 16.68 -9.45 -16.83
N ASN A 165 16.47 -10.23 -15.76
CA ASN A 165 15.76 -11.50 -15.81
C ASN A 165 14.32 -11.31 -15.30
N PRO A 166 13.30 -11.38 -16.16
CA PRO A 166 11.90 -11.19 -15.76
C PRO A 166 11.44 -12.17 -14.68
N ASP A 167 11.91 -13.42 -14.69
CA ASP A 167 11.53 -14.43 -13.69
C ASP A 167 12.11 -14.11 -12.31
N THR A 168 13.36 -13.62 -12.28
CA THR A 168 13.99 -13.12 -11.05
C THR A 168 13.21 -11.94 -10.49
N VAL A 169 12.89 -10.95 -11.32
CA VAL A 169 12.13 -9.76 -10.91
C VAL A 169 10.73 -10.14 -10.41
N GLN A 170 10.06 -11.06 -11.10
CA GLN A 170 8.76 -11.59 -10.68
C GLN A 170 8.84 -12.23 -9.29
N LEU A 171 9.82 -13.11 -9.07
CA LEU A 171 9.97 -13.81 -7.79
C LEU A 171 10.32 -12.84 -6.64
N LEU A 172 11.17 -11.86 -6.90
CA LEU A 172 11.44 -10.81 -5.92
C LEU A 172 10.19 -9.99 -5.59
N SER A 173 9.36 -9.64 -6.58
CA SER A 173 8.07 -8.98 -6.34
C SER A 173 7.20 -9.81 -5.38
N GLU A 174 7.08 -11.11 -5.64
CA GLU A 174 6.28 -12.03 -4.82
C GLU A 174 6.80 -12.12 -3.38
N ILE A 175 8.12 -12.17 -3.17
CA ILE A 175 8.76 -12.19 -1.85
C ILE A 175 8.50 -10.88 -1.09
N LEU A 176 8.65 -9.74 -1.76
CA LEU A 176 8.44 -8.44 -1.12
C LEU A 176 6.96 -8.18 -0.80
N GLU A 177 6.03 -8.58 -1.69
CA GLU A 177 4.58 -8.55 -1.43
C GLU A 177 4.22 -9.44 -0.23
N LYS A 178 4.85 -10.61 -0.10
CA LYS A 178 4.68 -11.49 1.05
C LYS A 178 5.10 -10.81 2.36
N ASN A 179 6.23 -10.10 2.38
CA ASN A 179 6.69 -9.39 3.58
C ASN A 179 5.67 -8.37 4.10
N VAL A 180 5.00 -7.65 3.19
CA VAL A 180 3.95 -6.68 3.54
C VAL A 180 2.69 -7.40 4.02
N SER A 181 2.21 -8.38 3.25
CA SER A 181 0.95 -9.09 3.57
C SER A 181 1.04 -9.89 4.87
N ASP A 182 2.16 -10.56 5.15
CA ASP A 182 2.37 -11.27 6.42
C ASP A 182 2.34 -10.32 7.61
N LYS A 183 2.83 -9.08 7.45
CA LYS A 183 2.76 -8.08 8.52
C LYS A 183 1.33 -7.63 8.78
N VAL A 184 0.55 -7.37 7.73
CA VAL A 184 -0.88 -7.03 7.85
C VAL A 184 -1.63 -8.15 8.57
N ILE A 185 -1.45 -9.40 8.13
CA ILE A 185 -2.07 -10.58 8.77
C ILE A 185 -1.67 -10.66 10.25
N TYR A 186 -0.40 -10.46 10.57
CA TYR A 186 0.08 -10.48 11.94
C TYR A 186 -0.58 -9.40 12.81
N ILE A 187 -0.69 -8.16 12.32
CA ILE A 187 -1.35 -7.05 13.02
C ILE A 187 -2.83 -7.38 13.29
N HIS A 188 -3.56 -7.93 12.30
CA HIS A 188 -4.95 -8.34 12.49
C HIS A 188 -5.08 -9.54 13.43
N ALA A 189 -4.14 -10.49 13.43
CA ALA A 189 -4.11 -11.60 14.37
C ALA A 189 -3.96 -11.11 15.82
N LEU A 190 -3.10 -10.12 16.07
CA LEU A 190 -3.00 -9.46 17.39
C LEU A 190 -4.32 -8.80 17.81
N ASN A 191 -5.04 -8.22 16.84
CA ASN A 191 -6.35 -7.64 17.09
C ASN A 191 -7.40 -8.69 17.51
N HIS A 192 -7.41 -9.85 16.86
CA HIS A 192 -8.22 -10.98 17.30
C HIS A 192 -7.80 -11.55 18.67
N GLY A 193 -6.53 -11.36 19.05
CA GLY A 193 -6.01 -11.67 20.38
C GLY A 193 -6.34 -10.65 21.48
N GLY A 194 -7.09 -9.59 21.16
CA GLY A 194 -7.58 -8.59 22.12
C GLY A 194 -6.76 -7.30 22.21
N THR A 195 -5.71 -7.14 21.41
CA THR A 195 -5.00 -5.86 21.29
C THR A 195 -5.78 -4.91 20.38
N ALA A 196 -5.91 -3.63 20.70
CA ALA A 196 -6.57 -2.71 19.78
C ALA A 196 -5.75 -2.61 18.47
N ILE A 197 -6.41 -2.75 17.30
CA ILE A 197 -5.75 -2.74 15.98
C ILE A 197 -4.76 -1.58 15.81
N ARG A 198 -5.14 -0.37 16.26
CA ARG A 198 -4.28 0.83 16.17
C ARG A 198 -2.97 0.69 16.96
N ASN A 199 -3.02 0.04 18.13
CA ASN A 199 -1.83 -0.20 18.94
C ASN A 199 -0.98 -1.31 18.33
N ALA A 200 -1.62 -2.41 17.88
CA ALA A 200 -0.92 -3.48 17.18
C ALA A 200 -0.18 -2.96 15.94
N ALA A 201 -0.81 -2.09 15.15
CA ALA A 201 -0.22 -1.43 14.00
C ALA A 201 0.90 -0.46 14.39
N TYR A 202 0.69 0.33 15.45
CA TYR A 202 1.68 1.30 15.93
C TYR A 202 2.99 0.63 16.36
N ASP A 203 2.89 -0.48 17.10
CA ASP A 203 4.04 -1.19 17.71
C ASP A 203 4.78 -2.12 16.73
N ASN A 204 4.27 -2.32 15.51
CA ASN A 204 4.81 -3.30 14.57
C ASN A 204 5.27 -2.71 13.21
N PRO A 205 6.13 -1.68 13.19
CA PRO A 205 6.68 -1.18 11.94
C PRO A 205 7.63 -2.20 11.29
N ILE A 206 7.82 -2.10 9.97
CA ILE A 206 8.75 -2.91 9.17
C ILE A 206 9.95 -2.04 8.79
N PRO A 207 11.17 -2.34 9.25
CA PRO A 207 12.37 -1.64 8.79
C PRO A 207 12.57 -1.73 7.27
N LEU A 208 12.87 -0.61 6.60
CA LEU A 208 13.02 -0.59 5.14
C LEU A 208 14.21 -1.41 4.67
N HIS A 209 15.26 -1.55 5.50
CA HIS A 209 16.40 -2.41 5.19
C HIS A 209 16.02 -3.89 5.02
N ASN A 210 14.88 -4.35 5.59
CA ASN A 210 14.38 -5.71 5.35
C ASN A 210 14.05 -5.95 3.88
N PHE A 211 13.54 -4.93 3.17
CA PHE A 211 13.23 -5.03 1.74
C PHE A 211 14.51 -5.07 0.90
N LEU A 212 15.51 -4.25 1.25
CA LEU A 212 16.82 -4.29 0.59
C LEU A 212 17.53 -5.63 0.81
N ASN A 213 17.47 -6.18 2.02
CA ASN A 213 18.03 -7.50 2.33
C ASN A 213 17.28 -8.61 1.58
N ALA A 214 15.96 -8.54 1.49
CA ALA A 214 15.17 -9.49 0.70
C ALA A 214 15.58 -9.48 -0.78
N LEU A 215 15.84 -8.31 -1.38
CA LEU A 215 16.35 -8.19 -2.75
C LEU A 215 17.75 -8.79 -2.97
N ARG A 216 18.54 -8.94 -1.91
CA ARG A 216 19.88 -9.57 -1.93
C ARG A 216 19.83 -11.09 -1.75
N THR A 217 18.65 -11.66 -1.54
CA THR A 217 18.49 -13.11 -1.31
C THR A 217 18.87 -13.89 -2.56
N ASP A 218 19.61 -14.99 -2.37
CA ASP A 218 19.89 -15.92 -3.46
C ASP A 218 18.62 -16.71 -3.82
N ILE A 219 17.99 -16.29 -4.91
CA ILE A 219 16.75 -16.88 -5.41
C ILE A 219 16.92 -18.34 -5.83
N ALA A 220 18.12 -18.75 -6.29
CA ALA A 220 18.35 -20.14 -6.69
C ALA A 220 18.14 -21.12 -5.53
N SER A 221 18.32 -20.65 -4.29
CA SER A 221 18.05 -21.43 -3.07
C SER A 221 16.56 -21.56 -2.71
N LEU A 222 15.69 -20.66 -3.22
CA LEU A 222 14.26 -20.58 -2.87
C LEU A 222 13.34 -21.33 -3.83
N VAL A 223 13.74 -21.51 -5.10
CA VAL A 223 12.88 -22.09 -6.17
C VAL A 223 12.58 -23.59 -5.99
N GLN A 224 13.19 -24.26 -5.00
CA GLN A 224 12.99 -25.67 -4.69
C GLN A 224 12.19 -25.91 -3.38
N ASP A 225 11.65 -24.86 -2.76
CA ASP A 225 11.05 -24.94 -1.42
C ASP A 225 9.50 -24.87 -1.48
N GLU A 226 8.82 -25.61 -0.61
CA GLU A 226 7.37 -25.58 -0.40
C GLU A 226 6.87 -24.15 -0.13
N ILE A 227 7.68 -23.37 0.60
CA ILE A 227 7.42 -21.97 0.95
C ILE A 227 7.20 -21.10 -0.30
N TYR A 228 7.93 -21.37 -1.39
CA TYR A 228 7.78 -20.62 -2.63
C TYR A 228 6.40 -20.85 -3.27
N PHE A 229 5.97 -22.11 -3.38
CA PHE A 229 4.66 -22.43 -3.96
C PHE A 229 3.51 -21.90 -3.10
N GLU A 230 3.63 -21.93 -1.77
CA GLU A 230 2.67 -21.32 -0.86
C GLU A 230 2.53 -19.81 -1.14
N SER A 231 3.65 -19.09 -1.21
CA SER A 231 3.68 -17.65 -1.52
C SER A 231 3.01 -17.34 -2.87
N LYS A 232 3.34 -18.12 -3.89
CA LYS A 232 2.81 -17.94 -5.25
C LYS A 232 1.31 -18.15 -5.33
N ILE A 233 0.78 -19.17 -4.65
CA ILE A 233 -0.66 -19.43 -4.59
C ILE A 233 -1.36 -18.27 -3.87
N ARG A 234 -0.82 -17.83 -2.74
CA ARG A 234 -1.36 -16.72 -1.95
C ARG A 234 -1.43 -15.41 -2.75
N ASN A 235 -0.37 -15.06 -3.45
CA ASN A 235 -0.32 -13.84 -4.27
C ASN A 235 -1.31 -13.90 -5.44
N ASN A 236 -1.44 -15.05 -6.12
CA ASN A 236 -2.42 -15.20 -7.19
C ASN A 236 -3.87 -15.09 -6.69
N LEU A 237 -4.18 -15.70 -5.55
CA LEU A 237 -5.51 -15.58 -4.93
C LEU A 237 -5.84 -14.13 -4.59
N ASN A 238 -4.90 -13.41 -3.98
CA ASN A 238 -5.07 -11.99 -3.65
C ASN A 238 -5.35 -11.15 -4.91
N ARG A 239 -4.57 -11.34 -5.98
CA ARG A 239 -4.78 -10.62 -7.25
C ARG A 239 -6.16 -10.89 -7.85
N TYR A 240 -6.54 -12.15 -8.03
CA TYR A 240 -7.85 -12.48 -8.60
C TYR A 240 -9.01 -11.96 -7.75
N TYR A 241 -8.83 -11.96 -6.43
CA TYR A 241 -9.81 -11.40 -5.51
C TYR A 241 -9.97 -9.89 -5.68
N GLN A 242 -8.87 -9.16 -5.84
CA GLN A 242 -8.91 -7.72 -6.08
C GLN A 242 -9.56 -7.36 -7.42
N GLU A 243 -9.17 -8.05 -8.49
CA GLU A 243 -9.77 -7.89 -9.83
C GLU A 243 -11.29 -8.08 -9.75
N PHE A 244 -11.74 -9.17 -9.11
CA PHE A 244 -13.17 -9.41 -8.87
C PHE A 244 -13.83 -8.26 -8.11
N CYS A 245 -13.23 -7.74 -7.05
CA CYS A 245 -13.80 -6.64 -6.27
C CYS A 245 -13.93 -5.34 -7.06
N VAL A 246 -12.99 -5.04 -7.96
CA VAL A 246 -13.03 -3.85 -8.84
C VAL A 246 -14.07 -3.99 -9.95
N ASP A 247 -14.31 -5.21 -10.41
CA ASP A 247 -15.28 -5.50 -11.47
C ASP A 247 -16.70 -5.72 -10.96
N CYS A 248 -16.87 -6.04 -9.67
CA CYS A 248 -18.17 -6.08 -9.01
C CYS A 248 -18.80 -4.69 -8.91
N VAL A 249 -19.54 -4.30 -9.94
CA VAL A 249 -20.55 -3.23 -9.86
C VAL A 249 -21.69 -3.75 -8.99
N GLU A 250 -22.19 -2.96 -8.03
CA GLU A 250 -23.34 -3.33 -7.16
C GLU A 250 -24.56 -3.84 -7.96
N ASP A 251 -24.69 -3.43 -9.23
CA ASP A 251 -25.77 -3.85 -10.13
C ASP A 251 -25.67 -5.29 -10.68
N GLN A 252 -24.52 -5.96 -10.57
CA GLN A 252 -24.31 -7.33 -11.07
C GLN A 252 -24.62 -8.44 -10.06
N LEU A 253 -25.10 -8.08 -8.86
CA LEU A 253 -25.62 -9.07 -7.91
C LEU A 253 -26.82 -9.80 -8.53
N SER A 254 -26.81 -11.14 -8.49
CA SER A 254 -27.90 -11.95 -9.02
C SER A 254 -29.24 -11.57 -8.35
N PRO A 255 -30.38 -11.67 -9.06
CA PRO A 255 -31.70 -11.36 -8.49
C PRO A 255 -31.99 -12.12 -7.17
N GLU A 256 -31.39 -13.31 -7.01
CA GLU A 256 -31.49 -14.17 -5.83
C GLU A 256 -30.78 -13.59 -4.60
N LEU A 257 -29.73 -12.77 -4.78
CA LEU A 257 -29.07 -12.02 -3.71
C LEU A 257 -29.79 -10.70 -3.40
N LYS A 258 -30.53 -10.15 -4.37
CA LYS A 258 -31.37 -8.95 -4.17
C LYS A 258 -32.67 -9.25 -3.40
N THR A 259 -33.20 -10.47 -3.52
CA THR A 259 -34.50 -10.88 -2.94
C THR A 259 -34.44 -11.46 -1.53
N LYS A 260 -33.24 -11.61 -0.93
CA LYS A 260 -33.09 -12.09 0.46
C LYS A 260 -33.06 -10.98 1.52
N ASN A 261 -33.25 -9.72 1.12
CA ASN A 261 -33.13 -8.54 1.98
C ASN A 261 -34.36 -7.61 1.91
N GLU A 262 -35.56 -8.17 1.75
CA GLU A 262 -36.82 -7.53 2.17
C GLU A 262 -37.35 -8.24 3.42
#